data_AF-O66771-F1
#
_entry.id   AF-O66771-F1
#
_cell.length_a   1.000
_cell.length_b   1.000
_cell.length_c   1.000
_cell.angle_alpha   90.00
_cell.angle_beta   90.00
_cell.angle_gamma   90.00
#
_symmetry.space_group_name_H-M   'P 1'
#
loop_
_entity.id
_entity.type
_entity.pdbx_description
1 polymer ?
#
loop_
_entity_poly.entity_id
_entity_poly.type
_entity_poly.pdbx_seq_one_letter_code
_entity_poly.pdbx_strand_id
1 'polypeptide(L)'
;MKEEREKKEEVFEEEEFGELLKYTLAGYAGGLGLGWLLDKLGFQQNPIGEWLVRTLAGEGESILEGIFAVKKRLTGAVSSLAQAYGWGKLIGMTVPWWIDLFSRLLGVNVYGWEGFYIPYFYAMSDQIGANVSGFIYLYKKEGNFSKAVKRYFTNPVMLTSLLVILLVPIGLLVARLLGFSPTTNFYAALETVAANLCWLPPLVGMLVEKKKGSD
;
A
#
# COMPACT_ATOMS: atom_id res chain seq x y z
N MET A 1 23.07 18.89 -21.70
CA MET A 1 21.68 18.59 -22.12
C MET A 1 21.19 17.22 -21.64
N LYS A 2 21.96 16.11 -21.78
CA LYS A 2 21.60 14.81 -21.18
C LYS A 2 21.73 14.83 -19.65
N GLU A 3 22.87 15.29 -19.12
CA GLU A 3 23.10 15.42 -17.67
C GLU A 3 22.11 16.35 -16.95
N GLU A 4 21.68 17.44 -17.59
CA GLU A 4 20.65 18.34 -17.03
C GLU A 4 19.25 17.72 -17.02
N ARG A 5 18.96 16.80 -17.96
CA ARG A 5 17.72 16.02 -17.95
C ARG A 5 17.77 14.96 -16.87
N GLU A 6 18.86 14.20 -16.78
CA GLU A 6 19.07 13.17 -15.76
C GLU A 6 18.98 13.78 -14.35
N LYS A 7 19.64 14.92 -14.08
CA LYS A 7 19.50 15.62 -12.78
C LYS A 7 18.09 16.12 -12.49
N LYS A 8 17.33 16.55 -13.51
CA LYS A 8 15.94 17.00 -13.31
C LYS A 8 15.00 15.84 -13.06
N GLU A 9 15.21 14.71 -13.74
CA GLU A 9 14.46 13.47 -13.51
C GLU A 9 14.75 12.92 -12.10
N GLU A 10 16.03 12.88 -11.67
CA GLU A 10 16.41 12.48 -10.31
C GLU A 10 15.78 13.37 -9.22
N VAL A 11 15.83 14.70 -9.36
CA VAL A 11 15.21 15.63 -8.40
C VAL A 11 13.70 15.44 -8.35
N PHE A 12 13.07 15.23 -9.51
CA PHE A 12 11.62 15.01 -9.59
C PHE A 12 11.21 13.69 -8.92
N GLU A 13 11.97 12.61 -9.11
CA GLU A 13 11.72 11.31 -8.47
C GLU A 13 12.00 11.34 -6.96
N GLU A 14 13.03 12.07 -6.50
CA GLU A 14 13.27 12.30 -5.07
C GLU A 14 12.14 13.11 -4.42
N GLU A 15 11.62 14.15 -5.11
CA GLU A 15 10.48 14.93 -4.66
C GLU A 15 9.20 14.08 -4.60
N GLU A 16 8.91 13.29 -5.64
CA GLU A 16 7.77 12.37 -5.68
C GLU A 16 7.85 11.33 -4.55
N PHE A 17 9.01 10.68 -4.36
CA PHE A 17 9.20 9.74 -3.24
C PHE A 17 9.01 10.42 -1.88
N GLY A 18 9.58 11.62 -1.70
CA GLY A 18 9.41 12.39 -0.49
C GLY A 18 7.96 12.75 -0.20
N GLU A 19 7.15 12.96 -1.24
CA GLU A 19 5.71 13.20 -1.13
C GLU A 19 4.93 11.93 -0.79
N LEU A 20 5.20 10.81 -1.46
CA LEU A 20 4.60 9.50 -1.16
C LEU A 20 4.89 9.06 0.27
N LEU A 21 6.12 9.24 0.74
CA LEU A 21 6.50 8.92 2.12
C LEU A 21 5.76 9.80 3.13
N LYS A 22 5.57 11.09 2.84
CA LYS A 22 4.78 11.99 3.71
C LYS A 22 3.33 11.53 3.80
N TYR A 23 2.70 11.17 2.68
CA TYR A 23 1.32 10.68 2.69
C TYR A 23 1.20 9.34 3.40
N THR A 24 2.15 8.44 3.20
CA THR A 24 2.23 7.16 3.92
C THR A 24 2.31 7.38 5.43
N LEU A 25 3.24 8.21 5.90
CA LEU A 25 3.42 8.51 7.33
C LEU A 25 2.21 9.23 7.93
N ALA A 26 1.57 10.13 7.17
CA ALA A 26 0.34 10.78 7.60
C ALA A 26 -0.82 9.78 7.72
N GLY A 27 -0.91 8.80 6.81
CA GLY A 27 -1.81 7.65 6.91
C GLY A 27 -1.59 6.84 8.18
N TYR A 28 -0.33 6.50 8.49
CA TYR A 28 0.02 5.76 9.71
C TYR A 28 -0.35 6.52 10.97
N ALA A 29 0.02 7.80 11.05
CA ALA A 29 -0.31 8.65 12.19
C ALA A 29 -1.83 8.81 12.35
N GLY A 30 -2.55 8.98 11.24
CA GLY A 30 -4.01 9.05 11.22
C GLY A 30 -4.66 7.77 11.72
N GLY A 31 -4.22 6.60 11.22
CA GLY A 31 -4.75 5.29 11.61
C GLY A 31 -4.52 4.99 13.08
N LEU A 32 -3.29 5.21 13.58
CA LEU A 32 -2.94 5.03 15.00
C LEU A 32 -3.70 6.01 15.90
N GLY A 33 -3.79 7.29 15.50
CA GLY A 33 -4.50 8.32 16.25
C GLY A 33 -6.00 8.05 16.33
N LEU A 34 -6.62 7.65 15.21
CA LEU A 34 -8.03 7.24 15.19
C LEU A 34 -8.26 5.99 16.04
N GLY A 35 -7.37 5.00 15.96
CA GLY A 35 -7.46 3.79 16.78
C GLY A 35 -7.42 4.10 18.28
N TRP A 36 -6.47 4.92 18.71
CA TRP A 36 -6.41 5.38 20.10
C TRP A 36 -7.67 6.12 20.56
N LEU A 37 -8.25 6.97 19.68
CA LEU A 37 -9.48 7.71 19.98
C LEU A 37 -10.67 6.76 20.13
N LEU A 38 -10.85 5.83 19.20
CA LEU A 38 -11.95 4.86 19.23
C LEU A 38 -11.86 3.94 20.46
N ASP A 39 -10.65 3.52 20.83
CA ASP A 39 -10.42 2.73 22.04
C ASP A 39 -10.81 3.54 23.30
N LYS A 40 -10.45 4.83 23.37
CA LYS A 40 -10.87 5.70 24.49
C LYS A 40 -12.37 5.88 24.59
N LEU A 41 -13.07 5.85 23.47
CA LEU A 41 -14.54 5.96 23.41
C LEU A 41 -15.27 4.64 23.69
N GLY A 42 -14.53 3.54 23.93
CA GLY A 42 -15.14 2.23 24.22
C GLY A 42 -15.55 1.43 22.98
N PHE A 43 -15.05 1.80 21.79
CA PHE A 43 -15.34 1.10 20.53
C PHE A 43 -14.32 -0.01 20.22
N GLN A 44 -13.72 -0.63 21.24
CA GLN A 44 -12.87 -1.81 21.03
C GLN A 44 -13.66 -2.92 20.34
N GLN A 45 -12.99 -3.67 19.47
CA GLN A 45 -13.58 -4.81 18.74
C GLN A 45 -14.80 -4.45 17.88
N ASN A 46 -14.99 -3.16 17.57
CA ASN A 46 -16.05 -2.72 16.68
C ASN A 46 -15.60 -2.92 15.22
N PRO A 47 -16.31 -3.73 14.40
CA PRO A 47 -15.92 -4.00 13.02
C PRO A 47 -15.73 -2.73 12.17
N ILE A 48 -16.61 -1.74 12.34
CA ILE A 48 -16.54 -0.48 11.58
C ILE A 48 -15.32 0.34 12.04
N GLY A 49 -15.08 0.40 13.35
CA GLY A 49 -13.88 1.04 13.91
C GLY A 49 -12.60 0.42 13.34
N GLU A 50 -12.53 -0.91 13.33
CA GLU A 50 -11.40 -1.65 12.77
C GLU A 50 -11.24 -1.41 11.25
N TRP A 51 -12.33 -1.39 10.49
CA TRP A 51 -12.27 -1.06 9.06
C TRP A 51 -11.69 0.32 8.82
N LEU A 52 -12.15 1.34 9.56
CA LEU A 52 -11.68 2.71 9.41
C LEU A 52 -10.18 2.83 9.70
N VAL A 53 -9.71 2.26 10.81
CA VAL A 53 -8.30 2.37 11.20
C VAL A 53 -7.38 1.56 10.30
N ARG A 54 -7.80 0.35 9.86
CA ARG A 54 -7.03 -0.47 8.92
C ARG A 54 -6.98 0.19 7.54
N THR A 55 -8.09 0.77 7.06
CA THR A 55 -8.09 1.52 5.80
C THR A 55 -7.14 2.71 5.86
N LEU A 56 -7.17 3.50 6.93
CA LEU A 56 -6.30 4.67 7.04
C LEU A 56 -4.82 4.29 7.20
N ALA A 57 -4.53 3.22 7.95
CA ALA A 57 -3.17 2.69 8.12
C ALA A 57 -2.60 2.02 6.86
N GLY A 58 -3.45 1.33 6.09
CA GLY A 58 -3.04 0.57 4.91
C GLY A 58 -3.06 1.38 3.61
N GLU A 59 -4.07 2.24 3.45
CA GLU A 59 -4.35 2.97 2.20
C GLU A 59 -4.29 4.50 2.41
N GLY A 60 -3.75 4.96 3.54
CA GLY A 60 -3.69 6.40 3.84
C GLY A 60 -2.93 7.21 2.80
N GLU A 61 -1.87 6.64 2.22
CA GLU A 61 -1.16 7.20 1.07
C GLU A 61 -2.11 7.47 -0.11
N SER A 62 -2.83 6.43 -0.55
CA SER A 62 -3.82 6.46 -1.62
C SER A 62 -4.94 7.47 -1.39
N ILE A 63 -5.45 7.53 -0.15
CA ILE A 63 -6.53 8.46 0.22
C ILE A 63 -6.04 9.91 0.17
N LEU A 64 -4.87 10.19 0.75
CA LEU A 64 -4.33 11.54 0.82
C LEU A 64 -3.88 12.05 -0.55
N GLU A 65 -3.24 11.20 -1.35
CA GLU A 65 -2.91 11.48 -2.76
C GLU A 65 -4.19 11.80 -3.54
N GLY A 66 -5.25 10.98 -3.38
CA GLY A 66 -6.55 11.20 -4.02
C GLY A 66 -7.19 12.53 -3.62
N ILE A 67 -7.20 12.86 -2.33
CA ILE A 67 -7.70 14.15 -1.82
C ILE A 67 -6.89 15.32 -2.39
N PHE A 68 -5.56 15.20 -2.41
CA PHE A 68 -4.68 16.23 -2.95
C PHE A 68 -4.88 16.44 -4.45
N ALA A 69 -5.00 15.36 -5.23
CA ALA A 69 -5.31 15.40 -6.65
C ALA A 69 -6.67 16.05 -6.92
N VAL A 70 -7.71 15.73 -6.13
CA VAL A 70 -9.02 16.39 -6.22
C VAL A 70 -8.94 17.86 -5.86
N LYS A 71 -8.21 18.24 -4.80
CA LYS A 71 -8.00 19.64 -4.41
C LYS A 71 -7.30 20.43 -5.51
N LYS A 72 -6.24 19.88 -6.11
CA LYS A 72 -5.51 20.46 -7.25
C LYS A 72 -6.40 20.56 -8.49
N ARG A 73 -7.31 19.60 -8.69
CA ARG A 73 -8.32 19.64 -9.75
C ARG A 73 -9.36 20.73 -9.54
N LEU A 74 -9.86 20.92 -8.33
CA LEU A 74 -10.78 22.02 -8.00
C LEU A 74 -10.13 23.40 -8.27
N THR A 75 -8.80 23.47 -8.29
CA THR A 75 -8.04 24.67 -8.70
C THR A 75 -7.74 24.76 -10.21
N GLY A 76 -8.23 23.86 -11.07
CA GLY A 76 -8.30 24.08 -12.53
C GLY A 76 -7.57 23.09 -13.47
N ALA A 77 -7.38 21.80 -13.13
CA ALA A 77 -6.64 20.83 -13.97
C ALA A 77 -7.49 19.69 -14.59
N VAL A 78 -7.01 19.17 -15.73
CA VAL A 78 -7.66 18.26 -16.73
C VAL A 78 -8.21 16.94 -16.14
N SER A 79 -9.40 16.53 -16.62
CA SER A 79 -10.33 15.64 -15.90
C SER A 79 -10.32 14.15 -16.22
N SER A 80 -9.93 13.71 -17.43
CA SER A 80 -10.36 12.38 -17.90
C SER A 80 -9.54 11.19 -17.37
N LEU A 81 -8.21 11.23 -17.49
CA LEU A 81 -7.34 10.09 -17.12
C LEU A 81 -7.28 9.91 -15.60
N ALA A 82 -7.17 11.01 -14.86
CA ALA A 82 -7.12 11.01 -13.40
C ALA A 82 -8.42 10.46 -12.76
N GLN A 83 -9.58 10.67 -13.40
CA GLN A 83 -10.84 10.10 -12.92
C GLN A 83 -10.89 8.57 -13.04
N ALA A 84 -10.50 8.02 -14.19
CA ALA A 84 -10.51 6.57 -14.38
C ALA A 84 -9.54 5.87 -13.42
N TYR A 85 -8.34 6.44 -13.24
CA TYR A 85 -7.35 5.95 -12.28
C TYR A 85 -7.86 6.06 -10.83
N GLY A 86 -8.40 7.22 -10.45
CA GLY A 86 -8.96 7.44 -9.11
C GLY A 86 -10.11 6.49 -8.78
N TRP A 87 -11.02 6.22 -9.73
CA TRP A 87 -12.09 5.24 -9.54
C TRP A 87 -11.56 3.81 -9.38
N GLY A 88 -10.55 3.43 -10.15
CA GLY A 88 -9.89 2.13 -10.00
C GLY A 88 -9.30 1.95 -8.59
N LYS A 89 -8.58 2.96 -8.10
CA LYS A 89 -8.00 2.97 -6.74
C LYS A 89 -9.09 2.92 -5.67
N LEU A 90 -10.14 3.75 -5.80
CA LEU A 90 -11.28 3.77 -4.88
C LEU A 90 -11.99 2.41 -4.79
N ILE A 91 -12.22 1.74 -5.93
CA ILE A 91 -12.84 0.41 -5.94
C ILE A 91 -11.89 -0.62 -5.32
N GLY A 92 -10.60 -0.57 -5.66
CA GLY A 92 -9.57 -1.44 -5.09
C GLY A 92 -9.52 -1.37 -3.56
N MET A 93 -9.61 -0.17 -2.99
CA MET A 93 -9.62 0.06 -1.54
C MET A 93 -10.82 -0.57 -0.82
N THR A 94 -11.90 -0.91 -1.53
CA THR A 94 -13.05 -1.60 -0.93
C THR A 94 -12.89 -3.11 -0.85
N VAL A 95 -11.95 -3.70 -1.60
CA VAL A 95 -11.72 -5.15 -1.62
C VAL A 95 -11.41 -5.70 -0.20
N PRO A 96 -10.51 -5.08 0.59
CA PRO A 96 -10.27 -5.50 1.97
C PRO A 96 -11.51 -5.48 2.85
N TRP A 97 -12.44 -4.54 2.62
CA TRP A 97 -13.68 -4.42 3.42
C TRP A 97 -14.58 -5.63 3.21
N TRP A 98 -14.71 -6.09 1.97
CA TRP A 98 -15.48 -7.28 1.66
C TRP A 98 -14.83 -8.53 2.22
N ILE A 99 -13.51 -8.66 2.10
CA ILE A 99 -12.76 -9.78 2.68
C ILE A 99 -12.98 -9.83 4.19
N ASP A 100 -12.82 -8.69 4.89
CA ASP A 100 -13.04 -8.59 6.33
C ASP A 100 -14.50 -8.93 6.70
N LEU A 101 -15.48 -8.32 6.03
CA LEU A 101 -16.90 -8.58 6.26
C LEU A 101 -17.25 -10.07 6.12
N PHE A 102 -16.88 -10.70 5.01
CA PHE A 102 -17.17 -12.11 4.80
C PHE A 102 -16.43 -13.01 5.78
N SER A 103 -15.21 -12.65 6.18
CA SER A 103 -14.47 -13.37 7.23
C SER A 103 -15.26 -13.39 8.53
N ARG A 104 -15.79 -12.23 8.96
CA ARG A 104 -16.63 -12.14 10.16
C ARG A 104 -17.92 -12.92 10.03
N LEU A 105 -18.59 -12.83 8.88
CA LEU A 105 -19.84 -13.57 8.61
C LEU A 105 -19.63 -15.09 8.62
N LEU A 106 -18.45 -15.57 8.21
CA LEU A 106 -18.07 -16.98 8.24
C LEU A 106 -17.57 -17.45 9.62
N GLY A 107 -17.58 -16.58 10.64
CA GLY A 107 -17.14 -16.94 11.99
C GLY A 107 -15.62 -17.06 12.12
N VAL A 108 -14.84 -16.49 11.20
CA VAL A 108 -13.38 -16.44 11.30
C VAL A 108 -12.99 -15.63 12.54
N ASN A 109 -12.10 -16.18 13.35
CA ASN A 109 -11.52 -15.43 14.45
C ASN A 109 -10.54 -14.36 13.92
N VAL A 110 -11.06 -13.16 13.67
CA VAL A 110 -10.27 -12.02 13.16
C VAL A 110 -9.13 -11.59 14.09
N TYR A 111 -9.23 -11.94 15.37
CA TYR A 111 -8.24 -11.65 16.41
C TYR A 111 -7.21 -12.79 16.59
N GLY A 112 -7.50 -13.98 16.07
CA GLY A 112 -6.62 -15.14 16.10
C GLY A 112 -5.65 -15.20 14.91
N TRP A 113 -5.05 -16.37 14.73
CA TRP A 113 -4.19 -16.65 13.59
C TRP A 113 -5.00 -16.83 12.31
N GLU A 114 -6.27 -17.21 12.40
CA GLU A 114 -7.16 -17.40 11.26
C GLU A 114 -7.42 -16.09 10.51
N GLY A 115 -7.40 -14.95 11.23
CA GLY A 115 -7.63 -13.61 10.67
C GLY A 115 -6.39 -12.90 10.12
N PHE A 116 -5.21 -13.52 10.09
CA PHE A 116 -3.94 -12.86 9.76
C PHE A 116 -3.92 -12.20 8.36
N TYR A 117 -4.73 -12.69 7.42
CA TYR A 117 -4.78 -12.16 6.06
C TYR A 117 -5.57 -10.84 5.96
N ILE A 118 -6.40 -10.52 6.95
CA ILE A 118 -7.19 -9.27 6.97
C ILE A 118 -6.28 -8.03 6.94
N PRO A 119 -5.37 -7.81 7.91
CA PRO A 119 -4.40 -6.70 7.84
C PRO A 119 -3.57 -6.72 6.56
N TYR A 120 -3.20 -7.90 6.08
CA TYR A 120 -2.42 -8.07 4.86
C TYR A 120 -3.13 -7.45 3.65
N PHE A 121 -4.41 -7.76 3.43
CA PHE A 121 -5.14 -7.17 2.31
C PHE A 121 -5.34 -5.66 2.47
N TYR A 122 -5.59 -5.15 3.69
CA TYR A 122 -5.64 -3.71 3.92
C TYR A 122 -4.31 -3.01 3.62
N ALA A 123 -3.19 -3.63 3.94
CA ALA A 123 -1.86 -3.05 3.73
C ALA A 123 -1.37 -3.20 2.29
N MET A 124 -1.72 -4.29 1.60
CA MET A 124 -1.03 -4.73 0.38
C MET A 124 -1.89 -4.78 -0.87
N SER A 125 -3.18 -4.42 -0.81
CA SER A 125 -4.06 -4.45 -1.99
C SER A 125 -3.51 -3.59 -3.14
N ASP A 126 -3.08 -2.36 -2.87
CA ASP A 126 -2.50 -1.49 -3.90
C ASP A 126 -1.21 -2.09 -4.49
N GLN A 127 -0.33 -2.61 -3.64
CA GLN A 127 0.93 -3.20 -4.08
C GLN A 127 0.74 -4.47 -4.92
N ILE A 128 -0.22 -5.34 -4.55
CA ILE A 128 -0.61 -6.51 -5.35
C ILE A 128 -1.14 -6.05 -6.72
N GLY A 129 -2.03 -5.05 -6.73
CA GLY A 129 -2.59 -4.48 -7.95
C GLY A 129 -1.52 -3.89 -8.87
N ALA A 130 -0.59 -3.12 -8.32
CA ALA A 130 0.54 -2.54 -9.02
C ALA A 130 1.47 -3.63 -9.61
N ASN A 131 1.74 -4.69 -8.83
CA ASN A 131 2.61 -5.78 -9.26
C ASN A 131 1.99 -6.59 -10.42
N VAL A 132 0.71 -6.94 -10.32
CA VAL A 132 -0.05 -7.61 -11.39
C VAL A 132 -0.13 -6.73 -12.64
N SER A 133 -0.46 -5.45 -12.48
CA SER A 133 -0.55 -4.50 -13.59
C SER A 133 0.79 -4.30 -14.28
N GLY A 134 1.88 -4.21 -13.51
CA GLY A 134 3.25 -4.13 -14.01
C GLY A 134 3.64 -5.36 -14.82
N PHE A 135 3.30 -6.57 -14.35
CA PHE A 135 3.54 -7.79 -15.12
C PHE A 135 2.73 -7.84 -16.43
N ILE A 136 1.45 -7.48 -16.39
CA ILE A 136 0.60 -7.42 -17.59
C ILE A 136 1.15 -6.40 -18.60
N TYR A 137 1.62 -5.24 -18.13
CA TYR A 137 2.27 -4.24 -18.99
C TYR A 137 3.53 -4.80 -19.67
N LEU A 138 4.41 -5.46 -18.92
CA LEU A 138 5.60 -6.11 -19.48
C LEU A 138 5.24 -7.20 -20.49
N TYR A 139 4.22 -8.01 -20.20
CA TYR A 139 3.73 -9.02 -21.12
C TYR A 139 3.23 -8.41 -22.45
N LYS A 140 2.42 -7.35 -22.37
CA LYS A 140 1.93 -6.62 -23.56
C LYS A 140 3.06 -5.97 -24.36
N LYS A 141 4.07 -5.44 -23.68
CA LYS A 141 5.22 -4.76 -24.32
C LYS A 141 6.17 -5.74 -25.02
N GLU A 142 6.47 -6.87 -24.39
CA GLU A 142 7.42 -7.86 -24.91
C GLU A 142 6.77 -8.81 -25.94
N GLY A 143 5.44 -8.96 -25.90
CA GLY A 143 4.68 -9.90 -26.74
C GLY A 143 5.01 -11.39 -26.49
N ASN A 144 5.88 -11.68 -25.52
CA ASN A 144 6.33 -13.02 -25.18
C ASN A 144 6.46 -13.17 -23.66
N PHE A 145 5.83 -14.21 -23.12
CA PHE A 145 5.79 -14.48 -21.69
C PHE A 145 7.18 -14.67 -21.07
N SER A 146 8.08 -15.43 -21.71
CA SER A 146 9.43 -15.66 -21.20
C SER A 146 10.25 -14.37 -21.12
N LYS A 147 10.13 -13.50 -22.12
CA LYS A 147 10.78 -12.17 -22.10
C LYS A 147 10.21 -11.28 -21.01
N ALA A 148 8.89 -11.29 -20.82
CA ALA A 148 8.22 -10.53 -19.77
C ALA A 148 8.66 -10.97 -18.37
N VAL A 149 8.72 -12.29 -18.11
CA VAL A 149 9.27 -12.85 -16.87
C VAL A 149 10.72 -12.42 -16.67
N LYS A 150 11.58 -12.60 -17.69
CA LYS A 150 12.98 -12.17 -17.60
C LYS A 150 13.11 -10.67 -17.26
N ARG A 151 12.31 -9.82 -17.90
CA ARG A 151 12.31 -8.37 -17.66
C ARG A 151 11.80 -8.03 -16.27
N TYR A 152 10.77 -8.73 -15.80
CA TYR A 152 10.24 -8.61 -14.44
C TYR A 152 11.31 -8.93 -13.39
N PHE A 153 12.01 -10.06 -13.52
CA PHE A 153 13.11 -10.47 -12.62
C PHE A 153 14.39 -9.62 -12.76
N THR A 154 14.44 -8.70 -13.72
CA THR A 154 15.54 -7.72 -13.84
C THR A 154 15.14 -6.36 -13.27
N ASN A 155 13.86 -6.14 -12.95
CA ASN A 155 13.37 -4.88 -12.41
C ASN A 155 13.43 -4.92 -10.86
N PRO A 156 14.30 -4.12 -10.22
CA PRO A 156 14.50 -4.16 -8.77
C PRO A 156 13.24 -3.74 -7.99
N VAL A 157 12.44 -2.81 -8.52
CA VAL A 157 11.19 -2.34 -7.89
C VAL A 157 10.16 -3.47 -7.89
N MET A 158 9.97 -4.14 -9.03
CA MET A 158 9.01 -5.26 -9.13
C MET A 158 9.41 -6.43 -8.23
N LEU A 159 10.70 -6.75 -8.17
CA LEU A 159 11.22 -7.80 -7.28
C LEU A 159 11.05 -7.46 -5.81
N THR A 160 11.33 -6.23 -5.40
CA THR A 160 11.12 -5.77 -4.03
C THR A 160 9.64 -5.83 -3.66
N SER A 161 8.78 -5.37 -4.58
CA SER A 161 7.33 -5.45 -4.43
C SER A 161 6.85 -6.90 -4.25
N LEU A 162 7.36 -7.83 -5.07
CA LEU A 162 7.03 -9.25 -4.96
C LEU A 162 7.50 -9.85 -3.63
N LEU A 163 8.74 -9.54 -3.22
CA LEU A 163 9.30 -10.03 -1.97
C LEU A 163 8.46 -9.59 -0.77
N VAL A 164 8.09 -8.31 -0.72
CA VAL A 164 7.22 -7.77 0.33
C VAL A 164 5.86 -8.47 0.34
N ILE A 165 5.21 -8.61 -0.82
CA ILE A 165 3.92 -9.33 -0.96
C ILE A 165 4.00 -10.74 -0.37
N LEU A 166 5.14 -11.43 -0.55
CA LEU A 166 5.33 -12.80 -0.06
C LEU A 166 5.74 -12.86 1.42
N LEU A 167 6.54 -11.92 1.92
CA LEU A 167 7.07 -11.94 3.28
C LEU A 167 6.09 -11.39 4.33
N VAL A 168 5.34 -10.35 4.00
CA VAL A 168 4.38 -9.73 4.92
C VAL A 168 3.36 -10.72 5.50
N PRO A 169 2.67 -11.57 4.71
CA PRO A 169 1.71 -12.51 5.27
C PRO A 169 2.36 -13.55 6.18
N ILE A 170 3.62 -13.95 5.90
CA ILE A 170 4.39 -14.84 6.77
C ILE A 170 4.68 -14.15 8.11
N GLY A 171 5.14 -12.89 8.07
CA GLY A 171 5.41 -12.10 9.28
C GLY A 171 4.16 -11.92 10.14
N LEU A 172 3.03 -11.60 9.52
CA LEU A 172 1.73 -11.49 10.18
C LEU A 172 1.30 -12.82 10.82
N LEU A 173 1.39 -13.92 10.08
CA LEU A 173 1.05 -15.25 10.60
C LEU A 173 1.92 -15.61 11.81
N VAL A 174 3.24 -15.41 11.72
CA VAL A 174 4.17 -15.66 12.82
C VAL A 174 3.83 -14.79 14.04
N ALA A 175 3.55 -13.49 13.84
CA ALA A 175 3.15 -12.60 14.93
C ALA A 175 1.89 -13.12 15.65
N ARG A 176 0.88 -13.56 14.90
CA ARG A 176 -0.35 -14.15 15.46
C ARG A 176 -0.08 -15.46 16.22
N LEU A 177 0.75 -16.34 15.67
CA LEU A 177 1.13 -17.60 16.32
C LEU A 177 1.94 -17.38 17.60
N LEU A 178 2.70 -16.28 17.70
CA LEU A 178 3.41 -15.86 18.91
C LEU A 178 2.50 -15.16 19.94
N GLY A 179 1.20 -15.05 19.67
CA GLY A 179 0.22 -14.52 20.62
C GLY A 179 -0.13 -13.04 20.43
N PHE A 180 0.34 -12.38 19.37
CA PHE A 180 -0.16 -11.04 19.04
C PHE A 180 -1.64 -11.12 18.66
N SER A 181 -2.48 -10.29 19.29
CA SER A 181 -3.90 -10.20 18.98
C SER A 181 -4.34 -8.73 18.96
N PRO A 182 -4.88 -8.21 17.85
CA PRO A 182 -5.31 -6.82 17.73
C PRO A 182 -6.73 -6.62 18.27
N THR A 183 -6.92 -6.85 19.57
CA THR A 183 -8.23 -6.68 20.23
C THR A 183 -8.64 -5.23 20.45
N THR A 184 -7.76 -4.28 20.12
CA THR A 184 -8.01 -2.84 20.18
C THR A 184 -7.83 -2.22 18.79
N ASN A 185 -8.50 -1.10 18.53
CA ASN A 185 -8.37 -0.39 17.26
C ASN A 185 -6.94 0.13 17.06
N PHE A 186 -6.27 0.54 18.14
CA PHE A 186 -4.85 0.92 18.09
C PHE A 186 -3.96 -0.24 17.63
N TYR A 187 -4.15 -1.45 18.17
CA TYR A 187 -3.36 -2.61 17.73
C TYR A 187 -3.74 -3.10 16.34
N ALA A 188 -5.00 -2.97 15.93
CA ALA A 188 -5.41 -3.23 14.55
C ALA A 188 -4.73 -2.27 13.56
N ALA A 189 -4.64 -0.98 13.92
CA ALA A 189 -3.90 0.01 13.14
C ALA A 189 -2.40 -0.30 13.11
N LEU A 190 -1.80 -0.56 14.27
CA LEU A 190 -0.37 -0.88 14.39
C LEU A 190 0.03 -2.10 13.57
N GLU A 191 -0.80 -3.14 13.60
CA GLU A 191 -0.62 -4.34 12.80
C GLU A 191 -0.61 -4.02 11.30
N THR A 192 -1.59 -3.24 10.83
CA THR A 192 -1.67 -2.84 9.42
C THR A 192 -0.51 -1.92 9.03
N VAL A 193 -0.08 -0.99 9.89
CA VAL A 193 1.12 -0.16 9.66
C VAL A 193 2.36 -1.04 9.52
N ALA A 194 2.55 -2.01 10.42
CA ALA A 194 3.70 -2.91 10.36
C ALA A 194 3.71 -3.79 9.09
N ALA A 195 2.54 -4.14 8.58
CA ALA A 195 2.38 -4.87 7.32
C ALA A 195 2.53 -3.98 6.08
N ASN A 196 2.32 -2.68 6.21
CA ASN A 196 2.36 -1.76 5.09
C ASN A 196 3.80 -1.36 4.77
N LEU A 197 4.41 -2.10 3.85
CA LEU A 197 5.78 -1.83 3.37
C LEU A 197 5.79 -1.30 1.93
N CYS A 198 4.73 -0.59 1.52
CA CYS A 198 4.56 -0.02 0.17
C CYS A 198 5.65 0.99 -0.22
N TRP A 199 6.31 1.62 0.75
CA TRP A 199 7.40 2.58 0.56
C TRP A 199 8.74 1.91 0.21
N LEU A 200 8.88 0.60 0.42
CA LEU A 200 10.14 -0.11 0.22
C LEU A 200 10.52 -0.26 -1.27
N PRO A 201 9.62 -0.64 -2.20
CA PRO A 201 9.96 -0.74 -3.62
C PRO A 201 10.45 0.58 -4.25
N PRO A 202 9.78 1.74 -4.05
CA PRO A 202 10.29 3.03 -4.53
C PRO A 202 11.67 3.36 -3.96
N LEU A 203 11.88 3.13 -2.65
CA LEU A 203 13.19 3.36 -2.02
C LEU A 203 14.30 2.53 -2.69
N VAL A 204 14.04 1.25 -2.96
CA VAL A 204 15.01 0.38 -3.65
C VAL A 204 15.25 0.87 -5.08
N GLY A 205 14.21 1.34 -5.79
CA GLY A 205 14.35 1.96 -7.11
C GLY A 205 15.37 3.10 -7.09
N MET A 206 15.16 4.08 -6.21
CA MET A 206 16.04 5.23 -6.04
C MET A 206 17.48 4.83 -5.67
N LEU A 207 17.66 3.86 -4.78
CA LEU A 207 19.00 3.38 -4.39
C LEU A 207 19.74 2.73 -5.56
N VAL A 208 19.03 2.00 -6.42
CA VAL A 208 19.62 1.38 -7.62
C VAL A 208 19.96 2.43 -8.68
N GLU A 209 19.13 3.46 -8.86
CA GLU A 209 19.40 4.57 -9.78
C GLU A 209 20.59 5.41 -9.33
N LYS A 210 20.64 5.80 -8.05
CA LYS A 210 21.80 6.50 -7.48
C LYS A 210 23.10 5.74 -7.68
N LYS A 211 23.05 4.41 -7.55
CA LYS A 211 24.22 3.56 -7.81
C LYS A 211 24.64 3.58 -9.28
N LYS A 212 23.68 3.57 -10.22
CA LYS A 212 23.96 3.65 -11.65
C LYS A 212 24.41 5.04 -12.12
N GLY A 213 23.94 6.11 -11.48
CA GLY A 213 24.39 7.47 -11.78
C GLY A 213 25.76 7.82 -11.18
N SER A 214 26.27 6.99 -10.26
CA SER A 214 27.60 7.14 -9.65
C SER A 214 28.71 6.35 -10.38
N ASP A 215 28.35 5.43 -11.29
CA ASP A 215 29.27 4.62 -12.12
C ASP A 215 29.42 5.22 -13.52
#